data_AF-A0A7S2NVX7-F1
#
_entry.id   AF-A0A7S2NVX7-F1
#
_cell.length_a   1.000
_cell.length_b   1.000
_cell.length_c   1.000
_cell.angle_alpha   90.00
_cell.angle_beta   90.00
_cell.angle_gamma   90.00
#
_symmetry.space_group_name_H-M   'P 1'
#
loop_
_entity.id
_entity.type
_entity.pdbx_description
1 polymer ?
#
loop_
_entity_poly.entity_id
_entity_poly.type
_entity_poly.pdbx_seq_one_letter_code
_entity_poly.pdbx_strand_id
1 'polypeptide(L)'
;IAPFRPKKQQIRTKASTTFVSRHNTSLTKETICGYMDARLGLNRQNKGIRVSNQHVILRECPFCPKPTNDKADNLYKLYVMVGGGAYFCHRCGAKGSWFDFKKHFGGFDVEHSSQAMHMGRNNNLSSAAAGD
;
A
#
# COMPACT_ATOMS: atom_id res chain seq x y z
N ILE A 1 20.11 17.99 45.07
CA ILE A 1 19.32 18.62 43.99
C ILE A 1 19.87 18.09 42.67
N ALA A 2 19.15 17.19 42.00
CA ALA A 2 19.60 16.56 40.75
C ALA A 2 19.14 17.39 39.54
N PRO A 3 19.95 17.51 38.47
CA PRO A 3 19.58 18.30 37.29
C PRO A 3 18.59 17.55 36.40
N PHE A 4 17.51 18.24 36.02
CA PHE A 4 16.53 17.78 35.04
C PHE A 4 17.18 17.63 33.64
N ARG A 5 17.14 16.42 33.07
CA ARG A 5 17.43 16.17 31.65
C ARG A 5 16.16 16.40 30.81
N PRO A 6 16.13 17.35 29.85
CA PRO A 6 15.02 17.43 28.91
C PRO A 6 15.11 16.30 27.88
N LYS A 7 14.03 15.54 27.73
CA LYS A 7 13.90 14.49 26.70
C LYS A 7 13.69 15.16 25.33
N LYS A 8 14.63 14.97 24.40
CA LYS A 8 14.47 15.35 22.98
C LYS A 8 13.27 14.61 22.38
N GLN A 9 12.16 15.32 22.16
CA GLN A 9 11.06 14.82 21.34
C GLN A 9 11.54 14.73 19.89
N GLN A 10 11.72 13.51 19.39
CA GLN A 10 11.92 13.28 17.96
C GLN A 10 10.60 13.56 17.24
N ILE A 11 10.56 14.66 16.49
CA ILE A 11 9.47 14.94 15.55
C ILE A 11 9.58 13.92 14.43
N ARG A 12 8.76 12.86 14.51
CA ARG A 12 8.63 11.87 13.42
C ARG A 12 7.91 12.54 12.25
N THR A 13 8.66 13.04 11.28
CA THR A 13 8.12 13.53 10.01
C THR A 13 7.42 12.38 9.30
N LYS A 14 6.09 12.30 9.42
CA LYS A 14 5.26 11.41 8.60
C LYS A 14 5.26 11.98 7.18
N ALA A 15 6.16 11.51 6.33
CA ALA A 15 6.03 11.72 4.89
C ALA A 15 4.85 10.88 4.39
N SER A 16 3.65 11.45 4.38
CA SER A 16 2.53 10.92 3.61
C SER A 16 2.65 11.43 2.18
N THR A 17 3.49 10.78 1.38
CA THR A 17 3.47 10.93 -0.08
C THR A 17 2.44 9.98 -0.65
N THR A 18 1.20 10.02 -0.16
CA THR A 18 0.12 9.28 -0.80
C THR A 18 -0.17 9.99 -2.11
N PHE A 19 0.47 9.54 -3.18
CA PHE A 19 0.15 9.96 -4.54
C PHE A 19 -1.25 9.42 -4.85
N VAL A 20 -2.27 10.21 -4.51
CA VAL A 20 -3.64 9.94 -4.94
C VAL A 20 -3.70 10.39 -6.39
N SER A 21 -3.31 9.50 -7.32
CA SER A 21 -3.58 9.76 -8.73
C SER A 21 -5.07 10.07 -8.86
N ARG A 22 -5.36 11.28 -9.32
CA ARG A 22 -6.72 11.80 -9.58
C ARG A 22 -7.58 10.83 -10.42
N HIS A 23 -6.94 9.87 -11.08
CA HIS A 23 -7.51 8.89 -12.01
C HIS A 23 -8.06 7.63 -11.34
N ASN A 24 -7.99 7.48 -10.01
CA ASN A 24 -8.48 6.29 -9.31
C ASN A 24 -9.87 6.46 -8.66
N THR A 25 -10.62 7.52 -9.01
CA THR A 25 -11.95 7.85 -8.46
C THR A 25 -13.10 7.02 -9.03
N SER A 26 -12.84 6.16 -10.01
CA SER A 26 -13.86 5.38 -10.71
C SER A 26 -13.64 3.87 -10.58
N LEU A 27 -13.15 3.41 -9.43
CA LEU A 27 -13.04 1.97 -9.17
C LEU A 27 -14.41 1.34 -8.96
N THR A 28 -14.80 0.43 -9.86
CA THR A 28 -16.01 -0.34 -9.72
C THR A 28 -15.78 -1.56 -8.83
N LYS A 29 -16.87 -2.07 -8.24
CA LYS A 29 -16.83 -3.30 -7.43
C LYS A 29 -16.41 -4.50 -8.28
N GLU A 30 -16.75 -4.51 -9.57
CA GLU A 30 -16.35 -5.54 -10.53
C GLU A 30 -14.84 -5.55 -10.74
N THR A 31 -14.21 -4.38 -10.95
CA THR A 31 -12.75 -4.28 -11.11
C THR A 31 -12.02 -4.72 -9.85
N ILE A 32 -12.50 -4.32 -8.67
CA ILE A 32 -11.90 -4.74 -7.39
C ILE A 32 -12.03 -6.25 -7.24
N CYS A 33 -13.24 -6.82 -7.43
CA CYS A 33 -13.45 -8.27 -7.34
C CYS A 33 -12.61 -9.05 -8.35
N GLY A 34 -12.54 -8.61 -9.60
CA GLY A 34 -11.75 -9.27 -10.65
C GLY A 34 -10.25 -9.27 -10.32
N TYR A 35 -9.73 -8.18 -9.74
CA TYR A 35 -8.35 -8.16 -9.26
C TYR A 35 -8.09 -9.15 -8.13
N MET A 36 -9.01 -9.21 -7.15
CA MET A 36 -8.88 -10.15 -6.03
C MET A 36 -8.96 -11.60 -6.48
N ASP A 37 -9.80 -11.91 -7.46
CA ASP A 37 -9.89 -13.25 -8.04
C ASP A 37 -8.59 -13.60 -8.79
N ALA A 38 -8.14 -12.72 -9.69
CA ALA A 38 -6.96 -12.97 -10.51
C ALA A 38 -5.63 -13.04 -9.71
N ARG A 39 -5.49 -12.27 -8.62
CA ARG A 39 -4.23 -12.18 -7.87
C ARG A 39 -4.22 -12.94 -6.55
N LEU A 40 -5.38 -13.12 -5.92
CA LEU A 40 -5.49 -13.80 -4.62
C LEU A 40 -6.31 -15.10 -4.70
N GLY A 41 -6.90 -15.42 -5.85
CA GLY A 41 -7.81 -16.56 -5.99
C GLY A 41 -9.08 -16.41 -5.15
N LEU A 42 -9.43 -15.17 -4.77
CA LEU A 42 -10.56 -14.86 -3.92
C LEU A 42 -11.73 -14.40 -4.79
N ASN A 43 -12.79 -15.21 -4.83
CA ASN A 43 -14.04 -14.84 -5.51
C ASN A 43 -15.24 -14.91 -4.56
N ARG A 44 -16.40 -14.48 -5.07
CA ARG A 44 -17.66 -14.48 -4.31
C ARG A 44 -18.15 -15.90 -3.99
N GLN A 45 -17.84 -16.89 -4.83
CA GLN A 45 -18.32 -18.28 -4.73
C GLN A 45 -17.48 -19.11 -3.75
N ASN A 46 -16.17 -18.89 -3.71
CA ASN A 46 -15.18 -19.52 -2.82
C ASN A 46 -15.10 -18.83 -1.45
N LYS A 47 -16.16 -18.13 -1.04
CA LYS A 47 -16.37 -17.55 0.31
C LYS A 47 -15.26 -16.61 0.82
N GLY A 48 -14.53 -15.94 -0.08
CA GLY A 48 -13.43 -15.04 0.29
C GLY A 48 -13.81 -13.56 0.37
N ILE A 49 -14.92 -13.16 -0.26
CA ILE A 49 -15.26 -11.75 -0.49
C ILE A 49 -16.75 -11.50 -0.26
N ARG A 50 -17.06 -10.46 0.52
CA ARG A 50 -18.40 -9.86 0.61
C ARG A 50 -18.40 -8.53 -0.11
N VAL A 51 -19.45 -8.28 -0.89
CA VAL A 51 -19.58 -7.02 -1.63
C VAL A 51 -20.83 -6.30 -1.16
N SER A 52 -20.64 -5.04 -0.81
CA SER A 52 -21.68 -4.06 -0.54
C SER A 52 -21.64 -2.96 -1.63
N ASN A 53 -22.60 -2.05 -1.62
CA ASN A 53 -22.67 -0.97 -2.60
C ASN A 53 -21.48 -0.01 -2.50
N GLN A 54 -20.96 0.19 -1.28
CA GLN A 54 -19.87 1.12 -1.01
C GLN A 54 -18.52 0.44 -0.75
N HIS A 55 -18.52 -0.85 -0.41
CA HIS A 55 -17.33 -1.53 0.08
C HIS A 55 -17.23 -2.96 -0.44
N VAL A 56 -16.02 -3.39 -0.77
CA VAL A 56 -15.63 -4.79 -0.96
C VAL A 56 -14.86 -5.22 0.29
N ILE A 57 -15.33 -6.28 0.96
CA ILE A 57 -14.81 -6.74 2.25
C ILE A 57 -14.21 -8.13 2.10
N LEU A 58 -12.93 -8.28 2.43
CA LEU A 58 -12.24 -9.57 2.34
C LEU A 58 -12.41 -10.36 3.63
N ARG A 59 -12.68 -11.67 3.50
CA ARG A 59 -12.83 -12.62 4.61
C ARG A 59 -11.57 -12.64 5.48
N GLU A 60 -10.41 -12.77 4.87
CA GLU A 60 -9.12 -12.72 5.55
C GLU A 60 -8.26 -11.57 5.02
N CYS A 61 -7.60 -10.87 5.95
CA CYS A 61 -6.71 -9.77 5.60
C CYS A 61 -5.30 -10.32 5.34
N PRO A 62 -4.75 -10.19 4.13
CA PRO A 62 -3.40 -10.66 3.79
C PRO A 62 -2.28 -9.85 4.46
N PHE A 63 -2.60 -8.69 5.06
CA PHE A 63 -1.62 -7.85 5.77
C PHE A 63 -1.51 -8.17 7.27
N CYS A 64 -2.40 -9.02 7.80
CA CYS A 64 -2.37 -9.35 9.21
C CYS A 64 -1.17 -10.26 9.54
N PRO A 65 -0.38 -9.97 10.58
CA PRO A 65 0.75 -10.82 10.97
C PRO A 65 0.31 -12.16 11.58
N LYS A 66 -0.93 -12.23 12.08
CA LYS A 66 -1.51 -13.43 12.69
C LYS A 66 -2.63 -13.95 11.78
N PRO A 67 -2.72 -15.27 11.54
CA PRO A 67 -3.87 -15.85 10.85
C PRO A 67 -5.16 -15.60 11.64
N THR A 68 -6.30 -15.70 10.96
CA THR A 68 -7.61 -15.52 11.58
C THR A 68 -8.13 -16.76 12.31
N ASN A 69 -7.56 -17.94 12.01
CA ASN A 69 -7.96 -19.26 12.51
C ASN A 69 -9.47 -19.50 12.39
N ASP A 70 -10.08 -18.99 11.31
CA ASP A 70 -11.53 -19.08 11.03
C ASP A 70 -12.47 -18.56 12.12
N LYS A 71 -11.95 -17.78 13.08
CA LYS A 71 -12.77 -17.16 14.11
C LYS A 71 -13.63 -16.08 13.48
N ALA A 72 -14.95 -16.23 13.54
CA ALA A 72 -15.93 -15.32 12.93
C ALA A 72 -15.68 -13.85 13.27
N ASP A 73 -15.26 -13.55 14.50
CA ASP A 73 -14.95 -12.19 14.97
C ASP A 73 -13.77 -11.53 14.27
N ASN A 74 -12.83 -12.33 13.73
CA ASN A 74 -11.63 -11.87 13.04
C ASN A 74 -11.80 -11.82 11.52
N LEU A 75 -12.87 -12.40 10.99
CA LEU A 75 -13.17 -12.41 9.57
C LEU A 75 -13.79 -11.07 9.14
N TYR A 76 -13.70 -10.78 7.84
CA TYR A 76 -14.37 -9.63 7.21
C TYR A 76 -13.98 -8.28 7.81
N LYS A 77 -12.69 -8.10 8.14
CA LYS A 77 -12.15 -6.87 8.75
C LYS A 77 -11.40 -5.96 7.78
N LEU A 78 -11.12 -6.41 6.56
CA LEU A 78 -10.45 -5.60 5.53
C LEU A 78 -11.47 -5.06 4.54
N TYR A 79 -11.62 -3.75 4.52
CA TYR A 79 -12.59 -3.01 3.72
C TYR A 79 -11.85 -2.30 2.60
N VAL A 80 -12.39 -2.34 1.39
CA VAL A 80 -11.92 -1.59 0.22
C VAL A 80 -13.09 -0.76 -0.29
N MET A 81 -12.95 0.56 -0.27
CA MET A 81 -13.98 1.47 -0.74
C MET A 81 -14.13 1.41 -2.26
N VAL A 82 -15.37 1.25 -2.72
CA VAL A 82 -15.75 1.41 -4.13
C VAL A 82 -15.72 2.91 -4.47
N GLY A 83 -15.37 3.25 -5.70
CA GLY A 83 -15.15 4.62 -6.16
C GLY A 83 -13.75 5.12 -5.80
N GLY A 84 -13.40 5.20 -4.51
CA GLY A 84 -12.11 5.77 -4.07
C GLY A 84 -10.94 4.79 -4.00
N GLY A 85 -11.21 3.48 -3.87
CA GLY A 85 -10.18 2.45 -3.78
C GLY A 85 -9.35 2.43 -2.50
N ALA A 86 -9.64 3.30 -1.54
CA ALA A 86 -8.96 3.29 -0.25
C ALA A 86 -9.28 1.98 0.49
N TYR A 87 -8.28 1.37 1.12
CA TYR A 87 -8.46 0.19 1.94
C TYR A 87 -8.15 0.46 3.40
N PHE A 88 -8.83 -0.26 4.29
CA PHE A 88 -8.63 -0.19 5.73
C PHE A 88 -8.92 -1.55 6.39
N CYS A 89 -7.97 -2.04 7.19
CA CYS A 89 -8.15 -3.23 8.01
C CYS A 89 -8.40 -2.83 9.47
N HIS A 90 -9.56 -3.20 10.00
CA HIS A 90 -9.91 -3.00 11.41
C HIS A 90 -9.10 -3.89 12.38
N ARG A 91 -8.41 -4.93 11.88
CA ARG A 91 -7.66 -5.88 12.73
C ARG A 91 -6.20 -5.48 12.92
N CYS A 92 -5.46 -5.28 11.83
CA CYS A 92 -4.04 -4.89 11.90
C CYS A 92 -3.78 -3.39 11.68
N GLY A 93 -4.80 -2.60 11.31
CA GLY A 93 -4.66 -1.18 11.02
C GLY A 93 -4.01 -0.85 9.67
N ALA A 94 -3.73 -1.87 8.84
CA ALA A 94 -3.21 -1.65 7.49
C ALA A 94 -4.19 -0.80 6.67
N LYS A 95 -3.66 0.23 6.00
CA LYS A 95 -4.46 1.20 5.25
C LYS A 95 -3.65 1.85 4.14
N GLY A 96 -4.34 2.29 3.10
CA GLY A 96 -3.72 2.95 1.97
C GLY A 96 -4.67 3.14 0.80
N SER A 97 -4.12 3.55 -0.33
CA SER A 97 -4.86 3.63 -1.59
C SER A 97 -4.91 2.28 -2.30
N TRP A 98 -5.71 2.18 -3.36
CA TRP A 98 -5.73 1.00 -4.22
C TRP A 98 -4.37 0.71 -4.84
N PHE A 99 -3.61 1.76 -5.13
CA PHE A 99 -2.24 1.64 -5.63
C PHE A 99 -1.33 0.95 -4.61
N ASP A 100 -1.39 1.37 -3.34
CA ASP A 100 -0.64 0.74 -2.26
C ASP A 100 -1.07 -0.73 -2.08
N PHE A 101 -2.36 -1.02 -2.21
CA PHE A 101 -2.87 -2.39 -2.15
C PHE A 101 -2.22 -3.26 -3.24
N LYS A 102 -2.25 -2.81 -4.50
CA LYS A 102 -1.66 -3.56 -5.63
C LYS A 102 -0.14 -3.73 -5.50
N LYS A 103 0.56 -2.72 -4.97
CA LYS A 103 2.01 -2.75 -4.69
C LYS A 103 2.40 -3.96 -3.85
N HIS A 104 1.60 -4.28 -2.84
CA HIS A 104 1.91 -5.36 -1.91
C HIS A 104 1.81 -6.77 -2.53
N PHE A 105 1.07 -6.93 -3.64
CA PHE A 105 0.89 -8.22 -4.32
C PHE A 105 1.66 -8.31 -5.65
N GLY A 106 2.65 -7.43 -5.87
CA GLY A 106 3.51 -7.46 -7.05
C GLY A 106 2.83 -6.96 -8.34
N GLY A 107 1.71 -6.24 -8.24
CA GLY A 107 0.96 -5.74 -9.38
C GLY A 107 1.44 -4.35 -9.84
N PHE A 108 2.63 -4.27 -10.42
CA PHE A 108 3.05 -3.11 -11.20
C PHE A 108 3.54 -3.53 -12.58
N ASP A 109 2.64 -3.49 -13.57
CA ASP A 109 3.04 -3.08 -14.90
C ASP A 109 2.96 -1.55 -14.90
N VAL A 110 4.08 -0.89 -14.64
CA VAL A 110 4.20 0.53 -14.94
C VAL A 110 4.44 0.58 -16.45
N GLU A 111 3.39 0.81 -17.24
CA GLU A 111 3.58 1.41 -18.55
C GLU A 111 4.19 2.79 -18.29
N HIS A 112 5.52 2.83 -18.26
CA HIS A 112 6.29 4.05 -18.28
C HIS A 112 5.94 4.72 -19.60
N SER A 113 5.07 5.72 -19.55
CA SER A 113 5.13 6.82 -20.51
C SER A 113 6.47 7.50 -20.27
N SER A 114 7.50 7.00 -20.94
CA SER A 114 8.88 7.46 -20.91
C SER A 114 8.97 8.85 -21.54
N GLN A 115 8.66 9.89 -20.77
CA GLN A 115 9.21 11.21 -21.03
C GLN A 115 10.48 11.37 -20.21
N ALA A 116 11.59 11.24 -20.95
CA ALA A 116 12.95 11.36 -20.50
C ALA A 116 13.20 12.68 -19.77
N MET A 117 13.51 12.61 -18.48
CA MET A 117 14.15 13.72 -17.76
C MET A 117 15.63 13.39 -17.66
N HIS A 118 16.39 14.00 -18.57
CA HIS A 118 17.85 14.02 -18.63
C HIS A 118 18.43 14.40 -17.25
N MET A 119 19.10 13.47 -16.57
CA MET A 119 20.00 13.82 -15.47
C MET A 119 21.43 13.50 -15.92
N GLY A 120 22.12 14.56 -16.35
CA GLY A 120 23.55 14.55 -16.61
C GLY A 120 24.31 14.13 -15.36
N ARG A 121 25.04 13.02 -15.46
CA ARG A 121 25.90 12.48 -14.43
C ARG A 121 27.33 12.96 -14.71
N ASN A 122 27.73 14.07 -14.09
CA ASN A 122 29.14 14.45 -14.00
C ASN A 122 29.69 13.85 -12.71
N ASN A 123 30.54 12.83 -12.81
CA ASN A 123 31.29 12.30 -11.68
C ASN A 123 32.78 12.57 -11.85
N ASN A 124 33.21 13.49 -10.97
CA ASN A 124 34.55 13.86 -10.55
C ASN A 124 35.50 12.64 -10.39
N LEU A 125 36.65 12.68 -11.07
CA LEU A 125 37.79 11.77 -10.87
C LEU A 125 38.87 12.55 -10.11
N SER A 126 39.09 12.20 -8.83
CA SER A 126 40.01 12.89 -7.93
C SER A 126 41.42 12.26 -7.95
N SER A 127 42.39 13.04 -8.41
CA SER A 127 43.71 13.40 -7.81
C SER A 127 44.81 12.37 -7.41
N ALA A 128 46.06 12.81 -7.70
CA ALA A 128 47.40 12.57 -7.07
C ALA A 128 48.40 11.67 -7.86
N ALA A 129 49.50 12.17 -8.47
CA ALA A 129 50.84 12.58 -7.95
C ALA A 129 51.67 11.38 -7.37
N ALA A 130 52.97 11.09 -7.60
CA ALA A 130 54.17 11.76 -8.14
C ALA A 130 55.37 10.76 -8.33
N GLY A 131 56.46 11.16 -9.06
CA GLY A 131 57.90 10.72 -9.01
C GLY A 131 58.26 9.27 -9.41
N ASP A 132 59.40 8.92 -10.02
CA ASP A 132 60.73 9.52 -10.24
C ASP A 132 61.24 9.15 -11.65
#